data_AF-A0A9E4SHR9-F1
#
_entry.id   AF-A0A9E4SHR9-F1
#
_cell.length_a   1.000
_cell.length_b   1.000
_cell.length_c   1.000
_cell.angle_alpha   90.00
_cell.angle_beta   90.00
_cell.angle_gamma   90.00
#
_symmetry.space_group_name_H-M   'P 1'
#
loop_
_entity.id
_entity.type
_entity.pdbx_description
1 polymer ?
#
loop_
_entity_poly.entity_id
_entity_poly.type
_entity_poly.pdbx_seq_one_letter_code
_entity_poly.pdbx_strand_id
1 'polypeptide(L)'
;VADPPTPDYHPEDGDIVEVEGVKLTVIHTPGHTPGSLSYYTDGMLFSGDTLFAGSIGRTDLPGGDYEQEMASIIDKLLVLPDETRVLPGHMQETRIDAEKQTNPFVRQEMERRRGA
;
A
#
# COMPACT_ATOMS: atom_id res chain seq x y z
N VAL A 1 -20.51 -22.16 -6.05
CA VAL A 1 -20.50 -20.68 -6.14
C VAL A 1 -20.13 -20.38 -7.57
N ALA A 2 -20.83 -19.48 -8.26
CA ALA A 2 -20.42 -19.08 -9.60
C ALA A 2 -19.07 -18.34 -9.52
N ASP A 3 -18.24 -18.47 -10.55
CA ASP A 3 -17.01 -17.69 -10.63
C ASP A 3 -17.34 -16.19 -10.68
N PRO A 4 -16.50 -15.33 -10.09
CA PRO A 4 -16.68 -13.89 -10.22
C PRO A 4 -16.60 -13.49 -11.71
N PRO A 5 -17.28 -12.41 -12.10
CA PRO A 5 -17.15 -11.89 -13.46
C PRO A 5 -15.69 -11.51 -13.75
N THR A 6 -15.29 -11.65 -15.01
CA THR A 6 -14.00 -11.14 -15.46
C THR A 6 -13.99 -9.62 -15.34
N PRO A 7 -12.95 -9.01 -14.74
CA PRO A 7 -12.81 -7.57 -14.73
C PRO A 7 -12.75 -7.00 -16.15
N ASP A 8 -13.38 -5.86 -16.40
CA ASP A 8 -13.31 -5.16 -17.69
C ASP A 8 -11.94 -4.48 -17.90
N TYR A 9 -11.22 -4.23 -16.80
CA TYR A 9 -9.94 -3.52 -16.79
C TYR A 9 -9.00 -4.06 -15.72
N HIS A 10 -7.70 -4.06 -16.02
CA HIS A 10 -6.62 -4.45 -15.13
C HIS A 10 -5.66 -3.27 -14.98
N PRO A 11 -5.74 -2.49 -13.88
CA PRO A 11 -4.88 -1.34 -13.69
C PRO A 11 -3.41 -1.73 -13.49
N GLU A 12 -2.51 -0.96 -14.09
CA GLU A 12 -1.06 -1.07 -13.96
C GLU A 12 -0.48 0.10 -13.13
N ASP A 13 0.78 -0.03 -12.70
CA ASP A 13 1.48 1.02 -11.95
C ASP A 13 1.54 2.33 -12.75
N GLY A 14 1.12 3.43 -12.13
CA GLY A 14 1.11 4.76 -12.77
C GLY A 14 -0.16 5.07 -13.57
N ASP A 15 -1.09 4.12 -13.72
CA ASP A 15 -2.39 4.39 -14.33
C ASP A 15 -3.19 5.43 -13.54
N ILE A 16 -4.13 6.07 -14.23
CA ILE A 16 -5.13 6.93 -13.61
C ILE A 16 -6.50 6.29 -13.78
N VAL A 17 -7.11 5.90 -12.66
CA VAL A 17 -8.52 5.51 -12.61
C VAL A 17 -9.34 6.74 -12.24
N GLU A 18 -10.27 7.13 -13.11
CA GLU A 18 -11.12 8.30 -12.88
C GLU A 18 -12.55 7.88 -12.55
N VAL A 19 -13.11 8.46 -11.48
CA VAL A 19 -14.50 8.24 -11.06
C VAL A 19 -15.14 9.59 -10.79
N GLU A 20 -16.13 9.99 -11.62
CA GLU A 20 -16.87 11.26 -11.45
C GLU A 20 -15.94 12.49 -11.29
N GLY A 21 -14.81 12.50 -12.02
CA GLY A 21 -13.80 13.57 -11.97
C GLY A 21 -12.73 13.43 -10.88
N VAL A 22 -12.84 12.44 -9.99
CA VAL A 22 -11.79 12.09 -9.00
C VAL A 22 -10.75 11.21 -9.68
N LYS A 23 -9.49 11.65 -9.67
CA LYS A 23 -8.38 10.95 -10.33
C LYS A 23 -7.53 10.19 -9.31
N LEU A 24 -7.60 8.87 -9.37
CA LEU A 24 -6.85 7.97 -8.51
C LEU A 24 -5.61 7.49 -9.27
N THR A 25 -4.43 7.88 -8.79
CA THR A 25 -3.17 7.32 -9.28
C THR A 25 -2.98 5.93 -8.71
N VAL A 26 -2.80 4.96 -9.59
CA VAL A 26 -2.54 3.57 -9.23
C VAL A 26 -1.07 3.42 -8.86
N ILE A 27 -0.83 2.78 -7.73
CA ILE A 27 0.49 2.44 -7.23
C ILE A 27 0.50 0.93 -7.02
N HIS A 28 1.28 0.19 -7.82
CA HIS A 28 1.41 -1.26 -7.64
C HIS A 28 2.25 -1.54 -6.39
N THR A 29 1.64 -2.17 -5.40
CA THR A 29 2.24 -2.42 -4.09
C THR A 29 2.24 -3.91 -3.76
N PRO A 30 2.94 -4.74 -4.55
CA PRO A 30 2.97 -6.17 -4.32
C PRO A 30 3.69 -6.52 -3.02
N GLY A 31 3.34 -7.67 -2.45
CA GLY A 31 3.91 -8.16 -1.20
C GLY A 31 2.90 -8.96 -0.40
N HIS A 32 1.81 -8.35 0.06
CA HIS A 32 0.66 -9.09 0.61
C HIS A 32 0.09 -10.08 -0.43
N THR A 33 -0.07 -9.60 -1.66
CA THR A 33 -0.33 -10.44 -2.85
C THR A 33 0.50 -9.92 -4.03
N PRO A 34 0.70 -10.72 -5.10
CA PRO A 34 1.41 -10.26 -6.29
C PRO A 34 0.68 -9.13 -7.04
N GLY A 35 -0.65 -9.05 -6.90
CA GLY A 35 -1.52 -8.10 -7.58
C GLY A 35 -2.01 -6.95 -6.70
N SER A 36 -1.44 -6.76 -5.51
CA SER A 36 -1.85 -5.69 -4.59
C SER A 36 -1.62 -4.32 -5.22
N LEU A 37 -2.64 -3.47 -5.18
CA LEU A 37 -2.62 -2.09 -5.66
C LEU A 37 -3.02 -1.15 -4.51
N SER A 38 -2.37 0.01 -4.45
CA SER A 38 -2.79 1.17 -3.68
C SER A 38 -3.25 2.28 -4.62
N TYR A 39 -4.15 3.14 -4.15
CA TYR A 39 -4.69 4.25 -4.93
C TYR A 39 -4.50 5.58 -4.21
N TYR A 40 -3.92 6.56 -4.89
CA TYR A 40 -3.63 7.86 -4.32
C TYR A 40 -4.41 8.98 -5.01
N THR A 41 -5.04 9.86 -4.23
CA THR A 41 -5.72 11.07 -4.71
C THR A 41 -5.69 12.14 -3.63
N ASP A 42 -5.35 13.39 -3.98
CA ASP A 42 -5.50 14.58 -3.12
C ASP A 42 -5.10 14.40 -1.64
N GLY A 43 -3.92 13.80 -1.38
CA GLY A 43 -3.44 13.59 -0.02
C GLY A 43 -4.12 12.43 0.74
N MET A 44 -4.86 11.58 0.05
CA MET A 44 -5.43 10.34 0.58
C MET A 44 -4.86 9.15 -0.17
N LEU A 45 -4.46 8.13 0.58
CA LEU A 45 -3.94 6.87 0.09
C LEU A 45 -4.87 5.74 0.54
N PHE A 46 -5.53 5.09 -0.40
CA PHE A 46 -6.19 3.81 -0.17
C PHE A 46 -5.16 2.70 -0.31
N SER A 47 -4.61 2.21 0.80
CA SER A 47 -3.45 1.30 0.82
C SER A 47 -3.82 -0.18 0.69
N GLY A 48 -5.11 -0.50 0.67
CA GLY A 48 -5.58 -1.89 0.71
C GLY A 48 -4.99 -2.63 1.91
N ASP A 49 -4.47 -3.82 1.65
CA ASP A 49 -3.79 -4.65 2.64
C ASP A 49 -2.26 -4.48 2.65
N THR A 50 -1.72 -3.40 2.09
CA THR A 50 -0.27 -3.15 2.12
C THR A 50 0.18 -2.46 3.41
N LEU A 51 -0.40 -1.30 3.75
CA LEU A 51 -0.02 -0.52 4.93
C LEU A 51 -1.21 -0.29 5.85
N PHE A 52 -1.08 -0.65 7.13
CA PHE A 52 -2.08 -0.46 8.18
C PHE A 52 -1.57 0.47 9.28
N ALA A 53 -2.47 0.96 10.14
CA ALA A 53 -2.10 1.65 11.37
C ALA A 53 -1.27 0.75 12.29
N GLY A 54 0.04 1.01 12.39
CA GLY A 54 0.97 0.26 13.24
C GLY A 54 1.22 -1.20 12.81
N SER A 55 0.84 -1.59 11.59
CA SER A 55 1.01 -2.95 11.07
C SER A 55 1.14 -2.95 9.54
N ILE A 56 1.33 -4.12 8.94
CA ILE A 56 1.35 -4.36 7.49
C ILE A 56 0.49 -5.57 7.12
N GLY A 57 0.26 -5.79 5.82
CA GLY A 57 -0.33 -7.01 5.30
C GLY A 57 0.43 -8.27 5.71
N ARG A 58 -0.28 -9.38 5.86
CA ARG A 58 0.38 -10.68 6.06
C ARG A 58 1.03 -11.15 4.76
N THR A 59 2.21 -11.72 4.82
CA THR A 59 2.97 -12.15 3.62
C THR A 59 3.31 -13.63 3.62
N ASP A 60 2.69 -14.40 4.52
CA ASP A 60 2.95 -15.82 4.75
C ASP A 60 2.00 -16.76 3.98
N LEU A 61 1.07 -16.21 3.21
CA LEU A 61 0.15 -16.96 2.34
C LEU A 61 0.73 -17.15 0.93
N PRO A 62 0.18 -18.08 0.11
CA PRO A 62 0.66 -18.27 -1.26
C PRO A 62 0.66 -16.97 -2.08
N GLY A 63 1.82 -16.63 -2.65
CA GLY A 63 2.04 -15.39 -3.39
C GLY A 63 2.46 -14.20 -2.53
N GLY A 64 2.48 -14.35 -1.20
CA GLY A 64 3.01 -13.34 -0.29
C GLY A 64 4.54 -13.29 -0.27
N ASP A 65 5.09 -12.10 -0.14
CA ASP A 65 6.54 -11.83 -0.05
C ASP A 65 6.80 -10.62 0.87
N TYR A 66 7.53 -10.86 1.97
CA TYR A 66 7.83 -9.84 2.98
C TYR A 66 8.78 -8.75 2.47
N GLU A 67 9.84 -9.13 1.75
CA GLU A 67 10.81 -8.15 1.25
C GLU A 67 10.16 -7.27 0.19
N GLN A 68 9.28 -7.85 -0.64
CA GLN A 68 8.51 -7.10 -1.62
C GLN A 68 7.48 -6.17 -0.99
N GLU A 69 6.74 -6.64 0.04
CA GLU A 69 5.81 -5.80 0.81
C GLU A 69 6.53 -4.59 1.40
N MET A 70 7.71 -4.83 1.98
CA MET A 70 8.48 -3.76 2.59
C MET A 70 9.08 -2.80 1.55
N ALA A 71 9.51 -3.28 0.38
CA ALA A 71 9.88 -2.41 -0.72
C ALA A 71 8.70 -1.55 -1.19
N SER A 72 7.51 -2.14 -1.36
CA SER A 72 6.30 -1.39 -1.72
C SER A 72 5.99 -0.29 -0.72
N ILE A 73 6.05 -0.58 0.58
CA ILE A 73 5.78 0.41 1.62
C ILE A 73 6.85 1.51 1.62
N ILE A 74 8.14 1.16 1.73
CA ILE A 74 9.21 2.13 1.91
C ILE A 74 9.41 2.98 0.65
N ASP A 75 9.46 2.34 -0.52
CA ASP A 75 9.94 2.97 -1.75
C ASP A 75 8.80 3.64 -2.53
N LYS A 76 7.54 3.21 -2.33
CA LYS A 76 6.38 3.76 -3.04
C LYS A 76 5.40 4.52 -2.16
N LEU A 77 5.14 4.06 -0.93
CA LEU A 77 4.13 4.70 -0.07
C LEU A 77 4.74 5.77 0.84
N LEU A 78 5.86 5.49 1.51
CA LEU A 78 6.47 6.44 2.44
C LEU A 78 7.16 7.63 1.76
N VAL A 79 7.29 7.62 0.44
CA VAL A 79 7.77 8.76 -0.35
C VAL A 79 6.66 9.80 -0.60
N LEU A 80 5.40 9.48 -0.31
CA LEU A 80 4.29 10.42 -0.36
C LEU A 80 4.43 11.51 0.72
N PRO A 81 3.73 12.66 0.59
CA PRO A 81 3.73 13.70 1.61
C PRO A 81 3.37 13.16 2.99
N ASP A 82 4.04 13.67 4.02
CA ASP A 82 3.92 13.22 5.41
C ASP A 82 2.49 13.34 5.96
N GLU A 83 1.74 14.34 5.48
CA GLU A 83 0.34 14.58 5.81
C GLU A 83 -0.66 13.68 5.10
N THR A 84 -0.21 12.85 4.16
CA THR A 84 -1.07 11.91 3.45
C THR A 84 -1.80 11.00 4.43
N ARG A 85 -3.14 11.03 4.37
CA ARG A 85 -4.01 10.14 5.12
C ARG A 85 -3.98 8.76 4.49
N VAL A 86 -3.73 7.73 5.30
CA VAL A 86 -3.74 6.34 4.88
C VAL A 86 -5.06 5.72 5.31
N LEU A 87 -5.82 5.24 4.34
CA LEU A 87 -7.13 4.62 4.45
C LEU A 87 -7.00 3.13 4.11
N PRO A 88 -6.62 2.29 5.09
CA PRO A 88 -6.38 0.88 4.85
C PRO A 88 -7.65 0.07 4.59
N GLY A 89 -7.48 -1.14 4.02
CA GLY A 89 -8.57 -2.12 3.88
C GLY A 89 -9.09 -2.65 5.23
N HIS A 90 -8.25 -2.61 6.25
CA HIS A 90 -8.51 -3.06 7.61
C HIS A 90 -7.92 -2.11 8.66
N MET A 91 -8.38 -2.22 9.90
CA MET A 91 -7.99 -1.34 11.02
C MET A 91 -8.46 0.11 10.82
N GLN A 92 -7.98 1.01 11.70
CA GLN A 92 -8.28 2.43 11.68
C GLN A 92 -7.38 3.19 10.69
N GLU A 93 -7.81 4.38 10.28
CA GLU A 93 -6.98 5.29 9.47
C GLU A 93 -5.71 5.73 10.20
N THR A 94 -4.69 6.12 9.43
CA THR A 94 -3.42 6.65 9.92
C THR A 94 -2.84 7.69 8.96
N ARG A 95 -1.57 8.10 9.14
CA ARG A 95 -0.85 9.04 8.27
C ARG A 95 0.57 8.55 7.98
N ILE A 96 1.13 8.95 6.85
CA ILE A 96 2.48 8.56 6.42
C ILE A 96 3.54 8.91 7.47
N ASP A 97 3.49 10.11 8.05
CA ASP A 97 4.41 10.52 9.12
C ASP A 97 4.29 9.67 10.39
N ALA A 98 3.06 9.31 10.78
CA ALA A 98 2.80 8.48 11.94
C ALA A 98 3.35 7.06 11.75
N GLU A 99 3.18 6.47 10.56
CA GLU A 99 3.70 5.14 10.26
C GLU A 99 5.24 5.14 10.19
N LYS A 100 5.87 6.17 9.60
CA LYS A 100 7.34 6.34 9.66
C LYS A 100 7.89 6.33 11.09
N GLN A 101 7.14 6.93 12.02
CA GLN A 101 7.59 7.14 13.40
C GLN A 101 7.23 6.00 14.36
N THR A 102 6.13 5.29 14.11
CA THR A 102 5.55 4.39 15.10
C THR A 102 5.33 2.96 14.61
N ASN A 103 5.25 2.72 13.30
CA ASN A 103 5.03 1.37 12.78
C ASN A 103 6.28 0.49 13.02
N PRO A 104 6.17 -0.60 13.79
CA PRO A 104 7.33 -1.40 14.17
C PRO A 104 8.00 -2.07 12.97
N PHE A 105 7.23 -2.51 11.97
CA PHE A 105 7.76 -3.15 10.76
C PHE A 105 8.54 -2.16 9.90
N VAL A 106 7.94 -0.99 9.65
CA VAL A 106 8.57 0.11 8.90
C VAL A 106 9.88 0.53 9.58
N ARG A 107 9.86 0.73 10.90
CA ARG A 107 11.05 1.15 11.64
C ARG A 107 12.15 0.11 11.57
N GLN A 108 11.82 -1.15 11.80
CA GLN A 108 12.77 -2.25 11.71
C GLN A 108 13.41 -2.31 10.32
N GLU A 109 12.62 -2.17 9.26
CA GLU A 109 13.12 -2.17 7.89
C GLU A 109 14.00 -0.96 7.58
N MET A 110 13.60 0.25 8.00
CA MET A 110 14.41 1.46 7.83
C MET A 110 15.74 1.35 8.60
N GLU A 111 15.75 0.77 9.79
CA GLU A 111 16.96 0.49 10.55
C GLU A 111 17.85 -0.54 9.84
N ARG A 112 17.26 -1.62 9.31
CA ARG A 112 17.97 -2.63 8.51
C ARG A 112 18.64 -2.02 7.29
N ARG A 113 17.93 -1.19 6.51
CA ARG A 113 18.45 -0.53 5.30
C ARG A 113 19.54 0.51 5.59
N ARG A 114 19.55 1.13 6.78
CA ARG A 114 20.60 2.07 7.19
C ARG A 114 21.90 1.38 7.62
N GLY A 115 21.82 0.13 8.04
CA GLY A 115 22.97 -0.67 8.48
C GLY A 115 23.60 -1.54 7.37
N ALA A 116 22.97 -1.62 6.20
CA ALA A 116 23.48 -2.29 5.00
C ALA A 116 24.38 -1.34 4.19
#